data_AF-A0A3R7J4Q2-F1
#
_entry.id   AF-A0A3R7J4Q2-F1
#
_cell.length_a   1.000
_cell.length_b   1.000
_cell.length_c   1.000
_cell.angle_alpha   90.00
_cell.angle_beta   90.00
_cell.angle_gamma   90.00
#
_symmetry.space_group_name_H-M   'P 1'
#
loop_
_entity.id
_entity.type
_entity.pdbx_description
1 polymer ?
#
loop_
_entity_poly.entity_id
_entity_poly.type
_entity_poly.pdbx_seq_one_letter_code
_entity_poly.pdbx_strand_id
1 'polypeptide(L)'
;MSVDEEVDSLDAYMASLELPPGGDSTSMAQERTERDAYFSDAMMQQRSPALFHFYLGQYRGLDKTTAAPVDSEMQSLSSFLIDTCQRNQMEARRVTEQETWGKFNAADEKHEQSRLQRLYAEDGAVGEEVEEEEDEEEEDADEFSVSERRQQLIEVMSTRFLQGEDGEYVNYTEIDSDETLDDLDEIQRDAEDRYFAVP
;
A
#
# COMPACT_ATOMS: atom_id res chain seq x y z
N MET A 1 -3.02 -19.16 -63.15
CA MET A 1 -3.28 -17.87 -62.49
C MET A 1 -3.45 -18.18 -61.02
N SER A 2 -2.39 -18.05 -60.23
CA SER A 2 -2.49 -18.08 -58.77
C SER A 2 -2.31 -16.65 -58.32
N VAL A 3 -3.34 -16.12 -57.68
CA VAL A 3 -3.32 -14.82 -57.01
C VAL A 3 -2.74 -15.09 -55.62
N ASP A 4 -1.51 -14.63 -55.39
CA ASP A 4 -0.97 -14.49 -54.04
C ASP A 4 -1.76 -13.37 -53.37
N GLU A 5 -2.60 -13.76 -52.42
CA GLU A 5 -3.40 -12.87 -51.60
C GLU A 5 -2.45 -12.28 -50.54
N GLU A 6 -2.00 -11.04 -50.76
CA GLU A 6 -1.31 -10.25 -49.73
C GLU A 6 -2.26 -10.08 -48.55
N VAL A 7 -2.09 -10.93 -47.54
CA VAL A 7 -2.75 -10.79 -46.24
C VAL A 7 -2.36 -9.44 -45.65
N ASP A 8 -3.38 -8.59 -45.51
CA ASP A 8 -3.25 -7.19 -45.10
C ASP A 8 -2.54 -7.11 -43.74
N SER A 9 -1.35 -6.50 -43.72
CA SER A 9 -0.47 -6.40 -42.54
C SER A 9 -1.14 -5.74 -41.34
N LEU A 10 -2.27 -5.06 -41.55
CA LEU A 10 -3.05 -4.39 -40.53
C LEU A 10 -3.87 -5.38 -39.69
N ASP A 11 -4.39 -6.46 -40.27
CA ASP A 11 -5.17 -7.47 -39.53
C ASP A 11 -4.27 -8.27 -38.58
N ALA A 12 -3.02 -8.54 -38.97
CA ALA A 12 -2.04 -9.20 -38.10
C ALA A 12 -1.61 -8.31 -36.92
N TYR A 13 -1.52 -6.99 -37.14
CA TYR A 13 -1.23 -6.02 -36.07
C TYR A 13 -2.43 -5.85 -35.13
N MET A 14 -3.65 -5.77 -35.66
CA MET A 14 -4.89 -5.70 -34.89
C MET A 14 -5.12 -6.95 -34.03
N ALA A 15 -4.82 -8.14 -34.56
CA ALA A 15 -4.87 -9.39 -33.82
C ALA A 15 -3.78 -9.51 -32.73
N SER A 16 -2.68 -8.77 -32.87
CA SER A 16 -1.63 -8.69 -31.84
C SER A 16 -1.96 -7.71 -30.70
N LEU A 17 -2.95 -6.82 -30.90
CA LEU A 17 -3.49 -5.91 -29.87
C LEU A 17 -4.70 -6.49 -29.12
N GLU A 18 -5.24 -7.63 -29.53
CA GLU A 18 -6.29 -8.31 -28.76
C GLU A 18 -5.69 -8.87 -27.46
N LEU A 19 -5.86 -8.07 -26.39
CA LEU A 19 -5.63 -8.48 -25.02
C LEU A 19 -6.44 -9.76 -24.72
N PRO A 20 -5.84 -10.77 -24.08
CA PRO A 20 -6.54 -11.99 -23.74
C PRO A 20 -7.75 -11.69 -22.83
N PRO A 21 -8.92 -12.27 -23.09
CA PRO A 21 -10.07 -12.07 -22.24
C PRO A 21 -9.88 -12.89 -20.96
N GLY A 22 -9.75 -12.19 -19.82
CA GLY A 22 -10.01 -12.79 -18.51
C GLY A 22 -8.80 -13.29 -17.72
N GLY A 23 -7.75 -12.47 -17.56
CA GLY A 23 -6.73 -12.67 -16.53
C GLY A 23 -6.64 -11.44 -15.63
N ASP A 24 -7.05 -11.60 -14.36
CA ASP A 24 -6.86 -10.72 -13.21
C ASP A 24 -6.13 -9.39 -13.48
N SER A 25 -6.89 -8.32 -13.71
CA SER A 25 -6.40 -6.93 -13.65
C SER A 25 -5.71 -6.62 -12.31
N THR A 26 -6.11 -7.35 -11.27
CA THR A 26 -5.51 -7.41 -9.93
C THR A 26 -4.06 -7.91 -9.96
N SER A 27 -3.75 -8.94 -10.74
CA SER A 27 -2.41 -9.56 -10.76
C SER A 27 -1.31 -8.62 -11.29
N MET A 28 -1.59 -7.87 -12.37
CA MET A 28 -0.65 -6.90 -12.95
C MET A 28 -0.42 -5.67 -12.05
N ALA A 29 -1.47 -5.20 -11.35
CA ALA A 29 -1.33 -4.12 -10.38
C ALA A 29 -0.51 -4.58 -9.15
N GLN A 30 -0.78 -5.79 -8.66
CA GLN A 30 -0.04 -6.38 -7.53
C GLN A 30 1.44 -6.61 -7.87
N GLU A 31 1.76 -7.13 -9.06
CA GLU A 31 3.14 -7.38 -9.52
C GLU A 31 3.95 -6.09 -9.77
N ARG A 32 3.27 -4.98 -10.07
CA ARG A 32 3.92 -3.65 -10.14
C ARG A 32 4.29 -3.13 -8.75
N THR A 33 3.44 -3.34 -7.75
CA THR A 33 3.73 -2.88 -6.37
C THR A 33 4.88 -3.61 -5.69
N GLU A 34 5.23 -4.83 -6.13
CA GLU A 34 6.42 -5.54 -5.66
C GLU A 34 7.71 -5.05 -6.34
N ARG A 35 7.62 -4.49 -7.55
CA ARG A 35 8.75 -3.88 -8.28
C ARG A 35 8.99 -2.42 -7.90
N ASP A 36 7.96 -1.71 -7.45
CA ASP A 36 8.09 -0.35 -6.92
C ASP A 36 8.73 -0.39 -5.53
N ALA A 37 10.06 -0.22 -5.50
CA ALA A 37 10.85 -0.19 -4.26
C ALA A 37 10.26 0.77 -3.20
N TYR A 38 9.58 1.84 -3.65
CA TYR A 38 8.99 2.87 -2.81
C TYR A 38 7.74 2.43 -2.02
N PHE A 39 6.88 1.58 -2.60
CA PHE A 39 5.64 1.06 -1.98
C PHE A 39 5.77 -0.40 -1.51
N SER A 40 7.00 -0.90 -1.40
CA SER A 40 7.27 -2.18 -0.75
C SER A 40 6.98 -2.13 0.74
N ASP A 41 6.53 -3.23 1.33
CA ASP A 41 6.19 -3.30 2.76
C ASP A 41 7.36 -2.87 3.67
N ALA A 42 8.58 -3.29 3.31
CA ALA A 42 9.78 -2.90 4.05
C ALA A 42 10.04 -1.39 4.01
N MET A 43 9.85 -0.76 2.84
CA MET A 43 10.07 0.67 2.67
C MET A 43 8.96 1.50 3.31
N MET A 44 7.69 1.08 3.17
CA MET A 44 6.56 1.71 3.86
C MET A 44 6.74 1.64 5.38
N GLN A 45 7.15 0.48 5.91
CA GLN A 45 7.46 0.33 7.33
C GLN A 45 8.60 1.24 7.78
N GLN A 46 9.67 1.37 6.98
CA GLN A 46 10.81 2.22 7.30
C GLN A 46 10.43 3.71 7.32
N ARG A 47 9.61 4.15 6.37
CA ARG A 47 9.29 5.56 6.13
C ARG A 47 8.20 6.08 7.05
N SER A 48 7.15 5.29 7.27
CA SER A 48 6.04 5.63 8.15
C SER A 48 5.69 4.44 9.08
N PRO A 49 6.56 4.16 10.09
CA PRO A 49 6.35 3.08 11.05
C PRO A 49 4.95 3.06 11.69
N ALA A 50 4.38 4.24 11.99
CA ALA A 50 3.07 4.33 12.64
C ALA A 50 1.92 3.98 11.69
N LEU A 51 1.93 4.53 10.48
CA LEU A 51 0.98 4.15 9.43
C LEU A 51 1.05 2.66 9.12
N PHE A 52 2.25 2.15 8.89
CA PHE A 52 2.45 0.74 8.56
C PHE A 52 1.92 -0.17 9.68
N HIS A 53 2.24 0.15 10.93
CA HIS A 53 1.74 -0.61 12.07
C HIS A 53 0.21 -0.60 12.13
N PHE A 54 -0.40 0.57 11.90
CA PHE A 54 -1.85 0.75 11.94
C PHE A 54 -2.59 -0.02 10.84
N TYR A 55 -2.15 0.07 9.58
CA TYR A 55 -2.81 -0.61 8.46
C TYR A 55 -2.46 -2.09 8.34
N LEU A 56 -1.21 -2.49 8.61
CA LEU A 56 -0.72 -3.86 8.35
C LEU A 56 -0.17 -4.56 9.59
N GLY A 57 0.58 -3.85 10.43
CA GLY A 57 1.30 -4.46 11.56
C GLY A 57 0.41 -5.18 12.57
N GLN A 58 -0.82 -4.70 12.80
CA GLN A 58 -1.78 -5.32 13.71
C GLN A 58 -2.37 -6.63 13.16
N TYR A 59 -2.46 -6.76 11.83
CA TYR A 59 -3.21 -7.83 11.16
C TYR A 59 -2.33 -8.99 10.71
N ARG A 60 -1.03 -8.75 10.47
CA ARG A 60 -0.06 -9.80 10.11
C ARG A 60 0.13 -10.87 11.20
N GLY A 61 -0.26 -10.60 12.44
CA GLY A 61 -0.19 -11.55 13.55
C GLY A 61 -1.40 -12.48 13.70
N LEU A 62 -2.51 -12.19 13.00
CA LEU A 62 -3.72 -13.01 13.03
C LEU A 62 -3.55 -14.29 12.18
N ASP A 63 -2.76 -14.21 11.11
CA ASP A 63 -2.39 -15.35 10.24
C ASP A 63 -1.29 -16.22 10.86
N LYS A 64 -1.51 -16.68 12.09
CA LYS A 64 -0.58 -17.54 12.84
C LYS A 64 -0.36 -18.93 12.21
N THR A 65 -1.00 -19.22 11.08
CA THR A 65 -0.81 -20.43 10.27
C THR A 65 0.47 -20.39 9.42
N THR A 66 1.09 -19.22 9.24
CA THR A 66 2.30 -19.06 8.40
C THR A 66 3.57 -18.72 9.20
N ALA A 67 3.51 -18.79 10.53
CA ALA A 67 4.71 -18.69 11.37
C ALA A 67 5.62 -19.90 11.10
N ALA A 68 6.44 -19.77 10.06
CA ALA A 68 7.47 -20.73 9.73
C ALA A 68 8.28 -21.01 10.99
N PRO A 69 8.57 -22.29 11.29
CA PRO A 69 9.49 -22.61 12.36
C PRO A 69 10.81 -21.95 11.98
N VAL A 70 11.21 -20.93 12.73
CA VAL A 70 12.56 -20.37 12.63
C VAL A 70 13.49 -21.55 12.84
N ASP A 71 14.21 -21.95 11.81
CA ASP A 71 15.37 -22.83 11.94
C ASP A 71 16.34 -22.09 12.86
N SER A 72 16.21 -22.42 14.15
CA SER A 72 16.80 -21.74 15.30
C SER A 72 18.33 -21.91 15.35
N GLU A 73 18.93 -22.64 14.41
CA GLU A 73 20.23 -23.23 14.65
C GLU A 73 21.45 -22.32 14.40
N MET A 74 21.34 -21.15 13.75
CA MET A 74 22.54 -20.29 13.52
C MET A 74 22.31 -18.77 13.46
N GLN A 75 21.31 -18.20 14.13
CA GLN A 75 21.33 -16.74 14.31
C GLN A 75 22.42 -16.39 15.33
N SER A 76 23.51 -15.78 14.85
CA SER A 76 24.56 -15.26 15.72
C SER A 76 23.95 -14.30 16.75
N LEU A 77 24.47 -14.31 17.98
CA LEU A 77 24.04 -13.35 19.01
C LEU A 77 24.15 -11.90 18.51
N SER A 78 25.13 -11.60 17.65
CA SER A 78 25.24 -10.30 16.98
C SER A 78 24.05 -9.98 16.09
N SER A 79 23.56 -10.92 15.28
CA SER A 79 22.36 -10.72 14.46
C SER A 79 21.16 -10.45 15.34
N PHE A 80 20.95 -11.26 16.39
CA PHE A 80 19.84 -11.06 17.32
C PHE A 80 19.89 -9.68 18.00
N LEU A 81 21.08 -9.24 18.43
CA LEU A 81 21.26 -7.92 19.04
C LEU A 81 21.05 -6.77 18.03
N ILE A 82 21.48 -6.94 16.78
CA ILE A 82 21.23 -5.98 15.71
C ILE A 82 19.72 -5.90 15.43
N ASP A 83 19.04 -7.04 15.27
CA ASP A 83 17.62 -7.11 14.97
C ASP A 83 16.78 -6.54 16.12
N THR A 84 17.14 -6.81 17.37
CA THR A 84 16.45 -6.24 18.54
C THR A 84 16.67 -4.74 18.67
N CYS A 85 17.88 -4.25 18.39
CA CYS A 85 18.17 -2.82 18.36
C CYS A 85 17.35 -2.11 17.27
N GLN A 86 17.34 -2.67 16.05
CA GLN A 86 16.56 -2.16 14.93
C GLN A 86 15.06 -2.15 15.25
N ARG A 87 14.52 -3.25 15.79
CA ARG A 87 13.11 -3.33 16.22
C ARG A 87 12.77 -2.26 17.25
N ASN A 88 13.59 -2.09 18.29
CA ASN A 88 13.39 -1.07 19.32
C ASN A 88 13.45 0.35 18.74
N GLN A 89 14.38 0.61 17.80
CA GLN A 89 14.47 1.91 17.12
C GLN A 89 13.21 2.20 16.31
N MET A 90 12.69 1.20 15.60
CA MET A 90 11.44 1.32 14.84
C MET A 90 10.24 1.55 15.75
N GLU A 91 10.16 0.86 16.88
CA GLU A 91 9.11 1.06 17.88
C GLU A 91 9.15 2.47 18.50
N ALA A 92 10.35 2.98 18.80
CA ALA A 92 10.51 4.34 19.30
C ALA A 92 10.06 5.38 18.26
N ARG A 93 10.46 5.23 16.99
CA ARG A 93 10.02 6.10 15.89
C ARG A 93 8.51 6.06 15.71
N ARG A 94 7.92 4.86 15.76
CA ARG A 94 6.48 4.65 15.68
C ARG A 94 5.74 5.43 16.78
N VAL A 95 6.19 5.35 18.03
CA VAL A 95 5.58 6.08 19.16
C VAL A 95 5.67 7.60 18.93
N THR A 96 6.83 8.10 18.51
CA THR A 96 6.99 9.54 18.26
C THR A 96 6.13 10.04 17.09
N GLU A 97 6.03 9.27 16.00
CA GLU A 97 5.21 9.62 14.84
C GLU A 97 3.73 9.64 15.20
N GLN A 98 3.27 8.65 15.98
CA GLN A 98 1.90 8.57 16.48
C GLN A 98 1.53 9.77 17.38
N GLU A 99 2.46 10.27 18.19
CA GLU A 99 2.25 11.49 18.98
C GLU A 99 2.13 12.74 18.10
N THR A 100 2.95 12.83 17.04
CA THR A 100 2.94 13.99 16.14
C THR A 100 1.68 14.07 15.28
N TRP A 101 1.08 12.93 14.92
CA TRP A 101 0.01 12.88 13.91
C TRP A 101 -1.38 12.66 14.51
N GLY A 102 -1.49 12.51 15.83
CA GLY A 102 -2.74 12.20 16.51
C GLY A 102 -3.21 10.76 16.25
N LYS A 103 -4.43 10.42 16.67
CA LYS A 103 -5.02 9.13 16.29
C LYS A 103 -5.23 9.14 14.78
N PHE A 104 -4.65 8.17 14.08
CA PHE A 104 -4.98 7.92 12.68
C PHE A 104 -6.46 7.60 12.60
N ASN A 105 -7.24 8.53 12.07
CA ASN A 105 -8.59 8.22 11.64
C ASN A 105 -8.42 7.48 10.31
N ALA A 106 -8.30 6.14 10.36
CA ALA A 106 -8.82 5.36 9.24
C ALA A 106 -10.23 5.87 8.93
N ALA A 107 -10.75 5.55 7.76
CA ALA A 107 -12.17 5.74 7.41
C ALA A 107 -13.15 4.99 8.34
N ASP A 108 -12.68 4.54 9.49
CA ASP A 108 -13.31 3.64 10.41
C ASP A 108 -13.01 4.01 11.88
N GLU A 109 -13.40 5.23 12.25
CA GLU A 109 -13.40 5.70 13.63
C GLU A 109 -14.38 4.89 14.50
N LYS A 110 -15.37 4.22 13.87
CA LYS A 110 -16.41 3.42 14.54
C LYS A 110 -15.88 2.07 15.00
N HIS A 111 -15.14 1.34 14.16
CA HIS A 111 -14.60 0.04 14.57
C HIS A 111 -13.45 0.17 15.58
N GLU A 112 -12.61 1.20 15.50
CA GLU A 112 -11.58 1.44 16.54
C GLU A 112 -12.23 1.77 17.89
N GLN A 113 -13.36 2.48 17.90
CA GLN A 113 -14.15 2.70 19.11
C GLN A 113 -14.77 1.40 19.63
N SER A 114 -15.37 0.56 18.78
CA SER A 114 -15.92 -0.75 19.19
C SER A 114 -14.83 -1.68 19.73
N ARG A 115 -13.64 -1.69 19.12
CA ARG A 115 -12.48 -2.47 19.56
C ARG A 115 -11.98 -2.00 20.93
N LEU A 116 -11.81 -0.69 21.13
CA LEU A 116 -11.41 -0.11 22.41
C LEU A 116 -12.46 -0.39 23.49
N GLN A 117 -13.75 -0.25 23.18
CA GLN A 117 -14.84 -0.54 24.10
C GLN A 117 -14.79 -2.00 24.59
N ARG A 118 -14.55 -2.96 23.69
CA ARG A 118 -14.37 -4.37 24.05
C ARG A 118 -13.15 -4.59 24.96
N LEU A 119 -12.02 -3.97 24.64
CA LEU A 119 -10.76 -4.13 25.39
C LEU A 119 -10.84 -3.54 26.81
N TYR A 120 -11.63 -2.48 27.01
CA TYR A 120 -11.83 -1.83 28.30
C TYR A 120 -13.09 -2.31 29.04
N ALA A 121 -13.99 -3.06 28.40
CA ALA A 121 -15.14 -3.68 29.07
C ALA A 121 -14.74 -4.85 30.00
N GLU A 122 -13.58 -5.48 29.78
CA GLU A 122 -13.16 -6.69 30.51
C GLU A 122 -12.51 -6.42 31.88
N ASP A 123 -12.06 -5.19 32.17
CA ASP A 123 -11.48 -4.83 33.49
C ASP A 123 -12.49 -4.16 34.44
N GLY A 124 -13.73 -3.96 33.96
CA GLY A 124 -14.82 -3.30 34.68
C GLY A 124 -15.78 -4.24 35.38
N ALA A 125 -15.28 -5.24 36.12
CA ALA A 125 -16.13 -6.11 36.92
C ALA A 125 -16.71 -5.36 38.14
N VAL A 126 -17.86 -4.71 37.98
CA VAL A 126 -18.88 -4.58 39.02
C VAL A 126 -20.21 -4.93 38.37
N GLY A 127 -20.78 -6.06 38.80
CA GLY A 127 -21.88 -6.73 38.12
C GLY A 127 -23.13 -5.88 38.00
N GLU A 128 -23.65 -5.86 36.78
CA GLU A 128 -25.08 -5.74 36.52
C GLU A 128 -25.39 -6.85 35.52
N GLU A 129 -26.38 -7.67 35.84
CA GLU A 129 -26.84 -8.78 35.01
C GLU A 129 -27.44 -8.17 33.74
N VAL A 130 -26.68 -8.15 32.64
CA VAL A 130 -27.19 -7.76 31.33
C VAL A 130 -27.84 -9.01 30.76
N GLU A 131 -29.15 -8.91 30.54
CA GLU A 131 -29.94 -9.94 29.86
C GLU A 131 -29.23 -10.36 28.57
N GLU A 132 -29.06 -11.68 28.40
CA GLU A 132 -28.62 -12.31 27.16
C GLU A 132 -29.69 -12.04 26.09
N GLU A 133 -29.72 -10.84 25.53
CA GLU A 133 -30.27 -10.62 24.20
C GLU A 133 -29.34 -11.40 23.25
N GLU A 134 -29.90 -12.45 22.65
CA GLU A 134 -29.30 -13.20 21.55
C GLU A 134 -29.08 -12.22 20.38
N ASP A 135 -27.98 -11.47 20.41
CA ASP A 135 -27.55 -10.68 19.26
C ASP A 135 -27.06 -11.66 18.20
N GLU A 136 -27.95 -11.87 17.25
CA GLU A 136 -27.78 -12.57 15.99
C GLU A 136 -26.43 -12.20 15.36
N GLU A 137 -25.55 -13.18 15.26
CA GLU A 137 -24.45 -13.25 14.28
C GLU A 137 -23.81 -11.89 13.92
N GLU A 138 -22.94 -11.35 14.78
CA GLU A 138 -21.98 -10.31 14.39
C GLU A 138 -20.94 -10.91 13.40
N GLU A 139 -21.40 -11.19 12.18
CA GLU A 139 -20.61 -11.35 10.97
C GLU A 139 -19.95 -10.00 10.61
N ASP A 140 -18.97 -9.54 11.39
CA ASP A 140 -18.11 -8.43 10.98
C ASP A 140 -16.73 -8.54 11.63
N ALA A 141 -16.14 -9.73 11.48
CA ALA A 141 -14.71 -9.91 11.66
C ALA A 141 -13.98 -9.22 10.49
N ASP A 142 -13.73 -7.92 10.64
CA ASP A 142 -12.76 -7.17 9.84
C ASP A 142 -13.04 -7.21 8.33
N GLU A 143 -14.01 -6.41 7.85
CA GLU A 143 -14.50 -6.39 6.45
C GLU A 143 -13.41 -6.18 5.38
N PHE A 144 -12.19 -5.79 5.76
CA PHE A 144 -11.05 -5.63 4.87
C PHE A 144 -10.00 -6.74 5.04
N SER A 145 -9.75 -7.47 3.97
CA SER A 145 -8.61 -8.37 3.85
C SER A 145 -7.28 -7.63 4.05
N VAL A 146 -6.22 -8.36 4.45
CA VAL A 146 -4.86 -7.81 4.56
C VAL A 146 -4.41 -7.12 3.26
N SER A 147 -4.85 -7.64 2.10
CA SER A 147 -4.61 -7.02 0.79
C SER A 147 -5.31 -5.67 0.62
N GLU A 148 -6.56 -5.53 1.07
CA GLU A 148 -7.30 -4.26 0.98
C GLU A 148 -6.71 -3.22 1.93
N ARG A 149 -6.30 -3.64 3.13
CA ARG A 149 -5.59 -2.78 4.09
C ARG A 149 -4.26 -2.29 3.53
N ARG A 150 -3.53 -3.16 2.82
CA ARG A 150 -2.30 -2.77 2.10
C ARG A 150 -2.60 -1.72 1.04
N GLN A 151 -3.69 -1.87 0.29
CA GLN A 151 -4.09 -0.90 -0.72
C GLN A 151 -4.43 0.46 -0.10
N GLN A 152 -5.14 0.48 1.02
CA GLN A 152 -5.44 1.71 1.77
C GLN A 152 -4.15 2.42 2.25
N LEU A 153 -3.18 1.65 2.75
CA LEU A 153 -1.87 2.21 3.13
C LEU A 153 -1.17 2.86 1.94
N ILE A 154 -1.16 2.18 0.79
CA ILE A 154 -0.56 2.70 -0.44
C ILE A 154 -1.23 4.01 -0.87
N GLU A 155 -2.56 4.09 -0.81
CA GLU A 155 -3.31 5.29 -1.15
C GLU A 155 -2.99 6.48 -0.24
N VAL A 156 -2.89 6.25 1.07
CA VAL A 156 -2.48 7.28 2.02
C VAL A 156 -1.04 7.72 1.73
N MET A 157 -0.13 6.78 1.50
CA MET A 157 1.27 7.09 1.21
C MET A 157 1.47 7.75 -0.15
N SER A 158 0.66 7.43 -1.16
CA SER A 158 0.70 8.08 -2.47
C SER A 158 0.20 9.52 -2.38
N THR A 159 -0.86 9.76 -1.60
CA THR A 159 -1.35 11.12 -1.35
C THR A 159 -0.26 11.98 -0.69
N ARG A 160 0.41 11.45 0.33
CA ARG A 160 1.55 12.12 0.97
C ARG A 160 2.71 12.38 0.04
N PHE A 161 3.01 11.40 -0.81
CA PHE A 161 4.06 11.54 -1.81
C PHE A 161 3.74 12.70 -2.78
N LEU A 162 2.51 12.79 -3.27
CA LEU A 162 2.08 13.86 -4.17
C LEU A 162 2.04 15.23 -3.48
N GLN A 163 1.83 15.26 -2.16
CA GLN A 163 1.85 16.48 -1.36
C GLN A 163 3.27 16.96 -0.99
N GLY A 164 4.31 16.19 -1.32
CA GLY A 164 5.69 16.53 -0.97
C GLY A 164 6.04 16.27 0.49
N GLU A 165 5.23 15.52 1.24
CA GLU A 165 5.43 15.29 2.67
C GLU A 165 6.57 14.30 2.98
N ASP A 166 7.08 13.60 1.95
CA ASP A 166 8.11 12.56 2.11
C ASP A 166 9.54 13.06 1.84
N GLY A 167 9.82 14.32 2.18
CA GLY A 167 11.10 14.99 1.86
C GLY A 167 12.35 14.34 2.48
N GLU A 168 12.19 13.49 3.50
CA GLU A 168 13.30 12.73 4.10
C GLU A 168 13.83 11.64 3.14
N TYR A 169 12.98 11.12 2.26
CA TYR A 169 13.29 10.00 1.38
C TYR A 169 13.24 10.36 -0.10
N VAL A 170 12.52 11.42 -0.46
CA VAL A 170 12.38 11.90 -1.85
C VAL A 170 12.85 13.35 -1.93
N ASN A 171 13.79 13.61 -2.83
CA ASN A 171 14.26 14.97 -3.09
C ASN A 171 13.37 15.68 -4.12
N TYR A 172 12.20 16.15 -3.68
CA TYR A 172 11.27 16.88 -4.54
C TYR A 172 11.90 18.09 -5.20
N THR A 173 12.80 18.80 -4.51
CA THR A 173 13.43 20.01 -5.07
C THR A 173 14.33 19.71 -6.27
N GLU A 174 14.97 18.54 -6.28
CA GLU A 174 15.80 18.10 -7.40
C GLU A 174 14.91 17.69 -8.58
N ILE A 175 13.85 16.92 -8.31
CA ILE A 175 12.87 16.49 -9.31
C ILE A 175 12.19 17.71 -9.95
N ASP A 176 11.71 18.66 -9.15
CA ASP A 176 11.04 19.89 -9.63
C ASP A 176 11.98 20.79 -10.45
N SER A 177 13.29 20.64 -10.26
CA SER A 177 14.29 21.43 -10.98
C SER A 177 14.84 20.74 -12.23
N ASP A 178 14.46 19.49 -12.45
CA ASP A 178 14.96 18.69 -13.57
C ASP A 178 14.11 18.93 -14.82
N GLU A 179 14.51 19.91 -15.63
CA GLU A 179 13.90 20.24 -16.92
C GLU A 179 13.88 19.05 -17.90
N THR A 180 14.67 17.98 -17.66
CA THR A 180 14.67 16.80 -18.53
C THR A 180 13.49 15.87 -18.29
N LEU A 181 12.80 16.04 -17.15
CA LEU A 181 11.55 15.35 -16.83
C LEU A 181 10.33 16.08 -17.42
N ASP A 182 10.50 17.31 -17.90
CA ASP A 182 9.46 18.06 -18.57
C ASP A 182 9.29 17.59 -20.02
N ASP A 183 8.04 17.36 -20.44
CA ASP A 183 7.70 16.95 -21.81
C ASP A 183 7.75 18.12 -22.82
N LEU A 184 8.87 18.86 -22.85
CA LEU A 184 9.06 20.05 -23.68
C LEU A 184 8.92 19.76 -25.19
N ASP A 185 9.35 18.59 -25.62
CA ASP A 185 9.25 18.14 -27.02
C ASP A 185 7.80 18.08 -27.50
N GLU A 186 6.89 17.61 -26.64
CA GLU A 186 5.47 17.49 -26.98
C GLU A 186 4.82 18.87 -27.04
N ILE A 187 5.17 19.76 -26.10
CA ILE A 187 4.72 21.16 -26.13
C ILE A 187 5.15 21.86 -27.43
N GLN A 188 6.36 21.57 -27.91
CA GLN A 188 6.85 22.13 -29.17
C GLN A 188 6.07 21.60 -30.37
N ARG A 189 5.79 20.30 -30.44
CA ARG A 189 4.97 19.70 -31.51
C ARG A 189 3.56 20.27 -31.53
N ASP A 190 2.92 20.40 -30.37
CA ASP A 190 1.59 21.02 -30.25
C ASP A 190 1.57 22.47 -30.77
N ALA A 191 2.66 23.22 -30.55
CA ALA A 191 2.81 24.58 -31.05
C ALA A 191 3.01 24.61 -32.58
N GLU A 192 3.82 23.69 -33.11
CA GLU A 192 4.05 23.53 -34.55
C GLU A 192 2.76 23.13 -35.27
N ASP A 193 2.05 22.10 -34.78
CA ASP A 193 0.78 21.65 -35.35
C ASP A 193 -0.26 22.77 -35.37
N ARG A 194 -0.36 23.56 -34.29
CA ARG A 194 -1.24 24.73 -34.26
C ARG A 194 -0.86 25.79 -35.30
N TYR A 195 0.43 25.97 -35.57
CA TYR A 195 0.93 26.92 -36.57
C TYR A 195 0.64 26.43 -38.00
N PHE A 196 0.84 25.14 -38.28
CA PHE A 196 0.62 24.55 -39.60
C PHE A 196 -0.85 24.19 -39.90
N ALA A 197 -1.71 24.13 -38.89
CA ALA A 197 -3.15 23.88 -39.06
C ALA A 197 -3.95 25.11 -39.54
N VAL A 198 -3.35 26.31 -39.57
CA VAL A 198 -4.01 27.52 -40.08
C VAL A 198 -3.85 27.58 -41.62
N PRO A 199 -4.96 27.60 -42.39
CA PRO A 199 -4.94 27.58 -43.86
C PRO A 199 -4.45 28.89 -44.51
#